data_AF-A0AAU9Y548-F1
#
_entry.id   AF-A0AAU9Y548-F1
#
_cell.length_a   1.000
_cell.length_b   1.000
_cell.length_c   1.000
_cell.angle_alpha   90.00
_cell.angle_beta   90.00
_cell.angle_gamma   90.00
#
_symmetry.space_group_name_H-M   'P 1'
#
loop_
_entity.id
_entity.type
_entity.pdbx_description
1 polymer ?
#
loop_
_entity_poly.entity_id
_entity_poly.type
_entity_poly.pdbx_seq_one_letter_code
_entity_poly.pdbx_strand_id
1 'polypeptide(L)'
;MAGTKFKEFKAISYRTQLVAGTNYFVKVCICSNLVSSPCEDNLCFISQVHVGDSSYVHLRIEQSLPQDGSKVELIAIRTGMSDDDSLDYFGADGKK
;
A
#
# COMPACT_ATOMS: atom_id res chain seq x y z
N MET A 1 17.84 4.25 -3.60
CA MET A 1 17.39 5.48 -2.91
C MET A 1 16.72 5.06 -1.61
N ALA A 2 17.39 5.25 -0.48
CA ALA A 2 16.91 4.84 0.84
C ALA A 2 16.87 6.08 1.75
N GLY A 3 15.72 6.37 2.37
CA GLY A 3 15.63 7.48 3.35
C GLY A 3 14.27 8.18 3.48
N THR A 4 13.25 7.87 2.68
CA THR A 4 11.94 8.53 2.79
C THR A 4 11.11 7.91 3.91
N LYS A 5 10.94 8.64 5.01
CA LYS A 5 10.01 8.29 6.10
C LYS A 5 8.64 8.85 5.76
N PHE A 6 7.63 8.00 5.78
CA PHE A 6 6.26 8.41 5.54
C PHE A 6 5.51 8.50 6.86
N LYS A 7 4.68 9.54 7.01
CA LYS A 7 3.93 9.81 8.25
C LYS A 7 2.75 8.87 8.43
N GLU A 8 2.17 8.39 7.33
CA GLU A 8 1.00 7.53 7.33
C GLU A 8 1.10 6.48 6.23
N PHE A 9 0.69 5.25 6.56
CA PHE A 9 0.54 4.15 5.61
C PHE A 9 -0.88 3.63 5.72
N LYS A 10 -1.71 3.93 4.73
CA LYS A 10 -3.10 3.47 4.70
C LYS A 10 -3.26 2.36 3.67
N ALA A 11 -3.54 1.13 4.10
CA ALA A 11 -3.92 0.06 3.19
C ALA A 11 -5.30 0.36 2.58
N ILE A 12 -5.39 0.35 1.26
CA ILE A 12 -6.62 0.71 0.53
C ILE A 12 -7.29 -0.53 -0.07
N SER A 13 -6.49 -1.44 -0.59
CA SER A 13 -6.97 -2.66 -1.22
C SER A 13 -5.92 -3.77 -1.07
N TYR A 14 -6.38 -5.02 -1.08
CA TYR A 14 -5.52 -6.17 -1.11
C TYR A 14 -6.09 -7.25 -2.03
N ARG A 15 -5.20 -8.08 -2.54
CA ARG A 15 -5.52 -9.27 -3.32
C ARG A 15 -4.69 -10.43 -2.77
N THR A 16 -5.30 -11.61 -2.76
CA THR A 16 -4.64 -12.84 -2.34
C THR A 16 -4.43 -13.77 -3.54
N GLN A 17 -3.31 -14.48 -3.56
CA GLN A 17 -3.02 -15.55 -4.51
C GLN A 17 -2.50 -16.76 -3.74
N LEU A 18 -3.19 -17.90 -3.87
CA LEU A 18 -2.78 -19.17 -3.27
C LEU A 18 -1.64 -19.81 -4.08
N VAL A 19 -0.60 -20.26 -3.40
CA VAL A 19 0.56 -20.98 -3.95
C VAL A 19 0.94 -22.13 -3.00
N ALA A 20 2.21 -22.56 -2.96
CA ALA A 20 2.76 -23.34 -1.85
C ALA A 20 2.96 -22.45 -0.59
N GLY A 21 1.87 -21.83 -0.14
CA GLY A 21 1.83 -20.67 0.75
C GLY A 21 0.76 -19.68 0.27
N THR A 22 0.86 -18.43 0.68
CA THR A 22 -0.08 -17.37 0.27
C THR A 22 0.68 -16.11 -0.11
N ASN A 23 0.48 -15.62 -1.33
CA ASN A 23 0.94 -14.28 -1.72
C ASN A 23 -0.17 -13.26 -1.44
N TYR A 24 0.18 -12.17 -0.78
CA TYR A 24 -0.65 -11.00 -0.57
C TYR A 24 -0.09 -9.83 -1.35
N PHE A 25 -0.91 -9.26 -2.23
CA PHE A 25 -0.65 -8.01 -2.91
C PHE A 25 -1.43 -6.92 -2.16
N VAL A 26 -0.77 -5.83 -1.77
CA VAL A 26 -1.41 -4.77 -0.96
C VAL A 26 -1.14 -3.41 -1.58
N LYS A 27 -2.20 -2.63 -1.80
CA LYS A 27 -2.11 -1.21 -2.21
C LYS A 27 -2.12 -0.32 -0.98
N VAL A 28 -1.12 0.52 -0.85
CA VAL A 28 -0.94 1.42 0.28
C VAL A 28 -0.88 2.88 -0.21
N CYS A 29 -1.74 3.75 0.30
CA CYS A 29 -1.63 5.21 0.14
C CYS A 29 -0.49 5.67 1.02
N ILE A 30 0.40 6.49 0.46
CA ILE A 30 1.45 7.18 1.20
C ILE A 30 1.22 8.69 1.16
N CYS A 31 -0.05 9.04 1.11
CA CYS A 31 -0.54 10.37 0.86
C CYS A 31 -0.07 11.30 1.97
N SER A 32 0.87 12.19 1.64
CA SER A 32 1.49 13.13 2.59
C SER A 32 0.56 14.30 2.86
N ASN A 33 -0.62 14.06 3.45
CA ASN A 33 -1.43 15.16 3.92
C ASN A 33 -2.24 14.80 5.17
N LEU A 34 -1.62 15.03 6.32
CA LEU A 34 -2.37 15.32 7.54
C LEU A 34 -2.84 16.78 7.45
N VAL A 35 -3.98 17.03 6.80
CA VAL A 35 -4.87 18.09 7.31
C VAL A 35 -5.59 17.48 8.50
N SER A 36 -4.87 17.35 9.62
CA SER A 36 -5.53 17.37 10.91
C SER A 36 -5.82 18.84 11.22
N SER A 37 -6.78 19.43 10.50
CA SER A 37 -7.46 20.60 11.06
C SER A 37 -8.29 20.06 12.23
N PRO A 38 -8.04 20.49 13.50
CA PRO A 38 -8.98 20.17 14.56
C PRO A 38 -10.30 20.87 14.20
N CYS A 39 -11.27 20.09 13.74
CA CYS A 39 -12.61 20.58 13.44
C CYS A 39 -13.44 20.39 14.71
N GLU A 40 -13.43 21.41 15.57
CA GLU A 40 -14.31 21.52 16.74
C GLU A 40 -15.73 21.95 16.36
N ASP A 41 -16.14 21.84 15.09
CA ASP A 41 -17.52 22.13 14.68
C ASP A 41 -17.92 21.24 13.50
N ASN A 42 -18.97 20.45 13.70
CA ASN A 42 -19.44 19.30 12.90
C ASN A 42 -19.91 19.63 11.46
N LEU A 43 -19.15 20.35 10.65
CA LEU A 43 -19.54 20.62 9.27
C LEU A 43 -18.36 20.81 8.31
N CYS A 44 -17.53 19.79 8.15
CA CYS A 44 -16.68 19.64 6.96
C CYS A 44 -17.14 18.44 6.10
N PHE A 45 -18.40 18.51 5.64
CA PHE A 45 -18.95 17.68 4.56
C PHE A 45 -19.05 18.51 3.27
N ILE A 46 -17.94 19.06 2.80
CA ILE A 46 -17.85 19.50 1.41
C ILE A 46 -16.50 19.08 0.87
N SER A 47 -16.53 18.04 0.03
CA SER A 47 -15.52 17.71 -0.97
C SER A 47 -14.08 18.01 -0.56
N GLN A 48 -13.40 17.01 0.02
CA GLN A 48 -11.95 17.05 0.14
C GLN A 48 -11.38 17.09 -1.29
N VAL A 49 -11.19 18.30 -1.84
CA VAL A 49 -10.54 18.50 -3.13
C VAL A 49 -9.10 18.06 -2.92
N HIS A 50 -8.78 16.88 -3.44
CA HIS A 50 -7.45 16.32 -3.35
C HIS A 50 -6.53 17.07 -4.32
N VAL A 51 -5.81 18.08 -3.82
CA VAL A 51 -4.67 18.69 -4.52
C VAL A 51 -3.41 18.19 -3.85
N GLY A 52 -3.03 16.95 -4.16
CA GLY A 52 -1.83 16.32 -3.62
C GLY A 52 -1.44 15.13 -4.47
N ASP A 53 -0.14 14.93 -4.63
CA ASP A 53 0.45 13.77 -5.31
C ASP A 53 0.12 12.50 -4.48
N SER A 54 -1.02 11.88 -4.76
CA SER A 54 -1.41 10.60 -4.16
C SER A 54 -0.42 9.53 -4.62
N SER A 55 0.63 9.34 -3.83
CA SER A 55 1.62 8.31 -4.09
C SER A 55 1.14 6.98 -3.53
N TYR A 56 1.05 5.96 -4.38
CA TYR A 56 0.71 4.61 -3.98
C TYR A 56 1.94 3.71 -4.00
N VAL A 57 1.95 2.77 -3.07
CA VAL A 57 2.92 1.69 -3.02
C VAL A 57 2.19 0.37 -3.09
N HIS A 58 2.66 -0.50 -3.98
CA HIS A 58 2.22 -1.87 -4.05
C HIS A 58 3.24 -2.75 -3.33
N LEU A 59 2.76 -3.49 -2.32
CA LEU A 59 3.56 -4.46 -1.56
C LEU A 59 3.20 -5.86 -2.03
N ARG A 60 4.21 -6.71 -2.15
CA ARG A 60 4.03 -8.16 -2.29
C ARG A 60 4.61 -8.84 -1.07
N ILE A 61 3.75 -9.52 -0.33
CA ILE A 61 4.08 -10.23 0.89
C ILE A 61 3.82 -11.71 0.65
N GLU A 62 4.73 -12.58 1.05
CA GLU A 62 4.52 -14.02 1.01
C GLU A 62 4.40 -14.54 2.43
N GLN A 63 3.39 -15.35 2.67
CA GLN A 63 3.26 -16.17 3.86
C GLN A 63 3.52 -17.63 3.51
N SER A 64 4.55 -18.19 4.13
CA SER A 64 4.90 -19.61 4.02
C SER A 64 3.81 -20.50 4.64
N LEU A 65 3.81 -21.77 4.26
CA LEU A 65 2.86 -22.75 4.79
C LEU A 65 2.96 -22.88 6.32
N PRO A 66 1.88 -23.30 7.00
CA PRO A 66 1.89 -23.46 8.45
C PRO A 66 2.94 -24.47 8.97
N GLN A 67 3.26 -25.49 8.16
CA GLN A 67 4.33 -26.46 8.46
C GLN A 67 5.73 -25.82 8.45
N ASP A 68 5.89 -24.71 7.75
CA ASP A 68 7.14 -23.94 7.61
C ASP A 68 7.12 -22.70 8.54
N GLY A 69 6.46 -22.82 9.69
CA GLY A 69 6.42 -21.77 10.70
C GLY A 69 5.58 -20.55 10.34
N SER A 70 4.78 -20.59 9.27
CA SER A 70 3.95 -19.46 8.81
C SER A 70 4.75 -18.15 8.62
N LYS A 71 6.00 -18.26 8.17
CA LYS A 71 6.88 -17.10 7.99
C LYS A 71 6.28 -16.09 7.00
N VAL A 72 6.23 -14.81 7.38
CA VAL A 72 5.73 -13.73 6.53
C VAL A 72 6.89 -12.84 6.11
N GLU A 73 7.09 -12.66 4.80
CA GLU A 73 8.20 -11.88 4.26
C GLU A 73 7.72 -10.89 3.21
N LEU A 74 8.29 -9.68 3.24
CA LEU A 74 8.10 -8.69 2.19
C LEU A 74 8.99 -9.05 1.00
N ILE A 75 8.39 -9.48 -0.09
CA ILE A 75 9.09 -9.99 -1.27
C ILE A 75 9.45 -8.86 -2.23
N ALA A 76 8.54 -7.90 -2.42
CA ALA A 76 8.76 -6.79 -3.33
C ALA A 76 7.97 -5.54 -2.95
N ILE A 77 8.51 -4.38 -3.33
CA ILE A 77 7.89 -3.06 -3.16
C ILE A 77 7.94 -2.35 -4.51
N ARG A 78 6.80 -1.84 -4.97
CA ARG A 78 6.74 -0.91 -6.11
C ARG A 78 6.25 0.44 -5.64
N THR A 79 7.02 1.48 -5.93
CA THR A 79 6.73 2.89 -5.58
C THR A 79 6.38 3.70 -6.81
N GLY A 80 5.70 4.84 -6.63
CA GLY A 80 5.30 5.72 -7.74
C GLY A 80 4.12 5.17 -8.54
N MET A 81 3.30 4.33 -7.90
CA MET A 81 2.06 3.83 -8.47
C MET A 81 0.97 4.89 -8.30
N SER A 82 0.02 4.95 -9.22
CA SER A 82 -1.18 5.80 -9.12
C SER A 82 -2.38 5.01 -8.59
N ASP A 83 -3.49 5.70 -8.28
CA ASP A 83 -4.71 5.07 -7.79
C ASP A 83 -5.37 4.15 -8.82
N ASP A 84 -5.20 4.49 -10.10
CA ASP A 84 -5.70 3.69 -11.23
C ASP A 84 -4.86 2.43 -11.50
N ASP A 85 -3.60 2.37 -11.04
CA ASP A 85 -2.75 1.21 -11.32
C ASP A 85 -3.26 -0.05 -10.60
N SER A 86 -3.44 -1.11 -11.38
CA SER A 86 -3.99 -2.40 -10.96
C SER A 86 -3.04 -3.20 -10.08
N LEU A 87 -3.62 -3.97 -9.15
CA LEU A 87 -2.87 -4.85 -8.26
C LEU A 87 -2.49 -6.18 -8.95
N ASP A 88 -1.62 -6.05 -9.95
CA ASP A 88 -1.08 -7.18 -10.69
C ASP A 88 0.13 -7.82 -10.01
N TYR A 89 0.49 -9.01 -10.48
CA TYR A 89 1.70 -9.69 -10.06
C TYR A 89 2.95 -8.87 -10.45
N PHE A 90 3.93 -8.82 -9.55
CA PHE A 90 5.25 -8.26 -9.85
C PHE A 90 6.36 -9.04 -9.12
N GLY A 91 7.50 -9.19 -9.79
CA GLY A 91 8.72 -9.76 -9.25
C GLY A 91 9.54 -8.75 -8.44
N ALA A 92 10.60 -9.24 -7.79
CA ALA A 92 11.55 -8.41 -7.05
C ALA A 92 12.39 -7.48 -7.94
N ASP A 93 12.40 -7.74 -9.26
CA ASP A 93 13.10 -6.99 -10.30
C ASP A 93 12.30 -5.77 -10.81
N GLY A 94 11.06 -5.57 -10.35
CA GLY A 94 10.26 -4.38 -10.65
C GLY A 94 9.82 -4.24 -12.11
N LYS A 95 9.99 -5.28 -12.95
CA LYS A 95 9.52 -5.31 -14.34
C LYS A 95 8.28 -6.19 -14.48
N LYS A 96 7.37 -5.73 -15.35
CA LYS A 96 6.23 -6.51 -15.85
C LYS A 96 6.71 -7.54 -16.86
#